data_AF-A0A2S5K8D7-F1
#
_entry.id   AF-A0A2S5K8D7-F1
#
_cell.length_a   1.000
_cell.length_b   1.000
_cell.length_c   1.000
_cell.angle_alpha   90.00
_cell.angle_beta   90.00
_cell.angle_gamma   90.00
#
_symmetry.space_group_name_H-M   'P 1'
#
loop_
_entity.id
_entity.type
_entity.pdbx_description
1 polymer ?
#
loop_
_entity_poly.entity_id
_entity_poly.type
_entity_poly.pdbx_seq_one_letter_code
_entity_poly.pdbx_strand_id
1 'polypeptide(L)' 'MDKVSAEEQARIRQSTEFELLGEMVKDILCSDKILNRKALCIALLSRLDKCTDASEKMHYENLFNLLLGRAEAA' A
#
# COMPACT_ATOMS: atom_id res chain seq x y z
N MET A 1 18.45 15.19 -18.89
CA MET A 1 17.04 15.63 -18.86
C MET A 1 16.19 14.56 -18.17
N ASP A 2 16.67 14.03 -17.03
CA ASP A 2 16.26 12.68 -16.55
C ASP A 2 15.76 12.66 -15.09
N LYS A 3 16.00 13.73 -14.31
CA LYS A 3 15.59 13.78 -12.89
C LYS A 3 14.08 14.01 -12.70
N VAL A 4 13.48 14.82 -13.58
CA VAL A 4 12.05 15.16 -13.52
C VAL A 4 11.15 13.93 -13.72
N SER A 5 11.60 12.93 -14.48
CA SER A 5 10.83 11.69 -14.67
C SER A 5 10.86 10.78 -13.44
N ALA A 6 11.97 10.74 -12.69
CA ALA A 6 12.11 9.89 -11.51
C ALA A 6 11.31 10.42 -10.30
N GLU A 7 11.31 11.75 -10.10
CA GLU A 7 10.53 12.39 -9.03
C GLU A 7 9.03 12.28 -9.28
N GLU A 8 8.60 12.47 -10.54
CA GLU A 8 7.19 12.30 -10.91
C GLU A 8 6.73 10.84 -10.75
N GLN A 9 7.57 9.89 -11.16
CA GLN A 9 7.29 8.46 -10.93
C GLN A 9 7.24 8.11 -9.44
N ALA A 10 8.05 8.74 -8.59
CA ALA A 10 7.97 8.55 -7.13
C ALA A 10 6.65 9.06 -6.57
N ARG A 11 6.20 10.25 -6.99
CA ARG A 11 4.91 10.83 -6.58
C ARG A 11 3.72 9.98 -7.03
N ILE A 12 3.74 9.50 -8.27
CA ILE A 12 2.68 8.63 -8.80
C ILE A 12 2.61 7.33 -7.98
N ARG A 13 3.76 6.70 -7.71
CA ARG A 13 3.81 5.47 -6.88
C ARG A 13 3.26 5.69 -5.47
N GLN A 14 3.65 6.79 -4.83
CA GLN A 14 3.12 7.17 -3.52
C GLN A 14 1.60 7.39 -3.56
N SER A 15 1.09 8.02 -4.62
CA SER A 15 -0.36 8.20 -4.80
C SER A 15 -1.08 6.86 -4.94
N THR A 16 -0.56 5.93 -5.74
CA THR A 16 -1.15 4.58 -5.92
C THR A 16 -1.16 3.80 -4.61
N GLU A 17 -0.06 3.83 -3.86
CA GLU A 17 0.04 3.14 -2.56
C GLU A 17 -0.97 3.70 -1.53
N PHE A 18 -1.12 5.03 -1.46
CA PHE A 18 -2.12 5.62 -0.56
C PHE A 18 -3.56 5.35 -0.98
N GLU A 19 -3.84 5.26 -2.28
CA GLU A 19 -5.15 4.85 -2.78
C GLU A 19 -5.49 3.42 -2.37
N LEU A 20 -4.55 2.47 -2.57
CA LEU A 20 -4.71 1.08 -2.14
C LEU A 20 -4.89 0.95 -0.62
N LEU A 21 -4.13 1.74 0.15
CA LEU A 21 -4.27 1.82 1.61
C LEU A 21 -5.64 2.37 2.02
N GLY A 22 -6.13 3.41 1.34
CA GLY A 22 -7.46 3.97 1.54
C GLY A 22 -8.56 2.94 1.32
N GLU A 23 -8.47 2.15 0.25
CA GLU A 23 -9.42 1.06 0.00
C GLU A 23 -9.35 -0.02 1.10
N MET A 24 -8.17 -0.36 1.63
CA MET A 24 -8.08 -1.29 2.78
C MET A 24 -8.75 -0.73 4.03
N VAL A 25 -8.52 0.56 4.34
CA VAL A 25 -9.14 1.23 5.48
C VAL A 25 -10.65 1.21 5.36
N LYS A 26 -11.17 1.55 4.18
CA LYS A 26 -12.60 1.52 3.87
C LYS A 26 -13.18 0.11 4.03
N ASP A 27 -12.53 -0.91 3.47
CA ASP A 27 -12.97 -2.31 3.61
C ASP A 27 -13.07 -2.74 5.09
N ILE A 28 -12.09 -2.36 5.90
CA ILE A 28 -12.05 -2.68 7.33
C ILE A 28 -13.20 -2.00 8.07
N LEU A 29 -13.39 -0.69 7.85
CA LEU A 29 -14.43 0.10 8.51
C LEU A 29 -15.84 -0.34 8.08
N CYS A 30 -16.05 -0.60 6.78
CA CYS A 30 -17.33 -1.09 6.26
C CYS A 30 -17.66 -2.52 6.73
N SER A 31 -16.65 -3.30 7.13
CA SER A 31 -16.83 -4.64 7.70
C SER A 31 -17.09 -4.64 9.21
N ASP A 32 -17.30 -3.47 9.82
CA ASP A 32 -17.46 -3.30 11.28
C ASP A 32 -16.27 -3.87 12.10
N LYS A 33 -15.07 -3.82 11.50
CA LYS A 33 -13.82 -4.26 12.16
C LYS A 33 -13.08 -3.06 12.72
N ILE A 34 -12.37 -3.28 13.83
CA ILE A 34 -11.50 -2.26 14.40
C ILE A 34 -10.34 -1.96 13.44
N LEU A 35 -10.24 -0.70 13.02
CA LEU A 35 -9.09 -0.22 12.28
C LEU A 35 -7.87 -0.18 13.18
N ASN A 36 -6.92 -1.04 12.89
CA ASN A 36 -5.62 -1.07 13.55
C ASN A 36 -4.57 -1.67 12.61
N ARG A 37 -3.30 -1.56 13.02
CA ARG A 37 -2.15 -2.08 12.25
C ARG A 37 -2.28 -3.57 11.93
N LYS A 38 -2.80 -4.38 12.85
CA LYS A 38 -3.03 -5.83 12.63
C LYS A 38 -4.07 -6.07 11.54
N ALA A 39 -5.20 -5.36 11.58
CA ALA A 39 -6.26 -5.48 10.58
C ALA A 39 -5.77 -5.06 9.19
N LEU A 40 -5.00 -3.98 9.12
CA LEU A 40 -4.33 -3.52 7.89
C LEU A 40 -3.35 -4.56 7.33
N CYS A 41 -2.46 -5.11 8.17
CA CYS A 41 -1.53 -6.15 7.72
C CYS A 41 -2.25 -7.40 7.23
N ILE A 42 -3.32 -7.84 7.90
CA ILE A 42 -4.11 -9.00 7.47
C ILE A 42 -4.79 -8.73 6.11
N ALA A 43 -5.38 -7.55 5.93
CA ALA A 43 -6.00 -7.16 4.66
C ALA A 43 -4.98 -7.14 3.52
N LEU A 44 -3.79 -6.57 3.78
CA LEU A 44 -2.71 -6.48 2.82
C LEU A 44 -2.15 -7.86 2.43
N LEU A 45 -1.90 -8.74 3.40
CA LEU A 45 -1.45 -10.11 3.14
C LEU A 45 -2.46 -10.90 2.30
N SER A 46 -3.76 -10.75 2.60
CA SER A 46 -4.83 -11.39 1.81
C SER A 46 -4.85 -10.92 0.34
N ARG A 47 -4.48 -9.66 0.07
CA ARG A 47 -4.34 -9.14 -1.30
C ARG A 47 -3.06 -9.65 -1.96
N LEU A 48 -1.94 -9.67 -1.23
CA LEU A 48 -0.66 -10.23 -1.70
C LEU A 48 -0.79 -11.70 -2.12
N ASP A 49 -1.50 -12.51 -1.33
CA ASP A 49 -1.69 -13.94 -1.62
C ASP A 49 -2.49 -14.20 -2.91
N LYS A 50 -3.30 -13.23 -3.34
CA LYS A 50 -4.16 -13.33 -4.53
C LYS A 50 -3.62 -12.56 -5.74
N CYS A 51 -2.63 -11.70 -5.52
CA CYS A 51 -2.07 -10.83 -6.54
C CYS A 51 -1.17 -11.62 -7.49
N THR A 52 -1.50 -11.59 -8.78
CA THR A 52 -0.69 -12.19 -9.85
C THR A 52 0.12 -11.17 -10.64
N ASP A 53 -0.20 -9.89 -10.50
CA ASP A 53 0.50 -8.80 -11.19
C ASP A 53 1.75 -8.37 -10.42
N ALA A 54 2.89 -8.31 -11.11
CA ALA A 54 4.17 -8.00 -10.48
C ALA A 54 4.26 -6.53 -10.00
N SER A 55 3.62 -5.60 -10.72
CA SER A 55 3.64 -4.18 -10.36
C SER A 55 2.78 -3.92 -9.12
N GLU A 56 1.59 -4.50 -9.09
CA GLU A 56 0.66 -4.41 -7.96
C GLU A 56 1.28 -5.07 -6.71
N LYS A 57 1.94 -6.22 -6.88
CA LYS A 57 2.66 -6.88 -5.79
C LYS A 57 3.75 -5.98 -5.18
N MET A 58 4.50 -5.26 -6.01
CA MET A 58 5.51 -4.29 -5.54
C MET A 58 4.89 -3.18 -4.67
N HIS A 59 3.73 -2.64 -5.07
CA HIS A 59 3.02 -1.65 -4.26
C HIS A 59 2.58 -2.22 -2.91
N TYR A 60 2.09 -3.45 -2.89
CA TYR A 60 1.71 -4.11 -1.65
C TYR A 60 2.92 -4.41 -0.75
N GLU A 61 4.07 -4.80 -1.30
CA GLU A 61 5.29 -5.00 -0.52
C GLU A 61 5.82 -3.68 0.08
N ASN A 62 5.73 -2.56 -0.66
CA ASN A 62 6.07 -1.23 -0.13
C ASN A 62 5.14 -0.81 1.01
N LEU A 63 3.83 -0.98 0.83
CA LEU A 63 2.85 -0.75 1.89
C LEU A 63 3.10 -1.65 3.10
N PHE A 64 3.55 -2.89 2.89
CA PHE A 64 3.86 -3.80 3.99
C PHE A 64 5.07 -3.31 4.79
N ASN A 65 6.11 -2.82 4.12
CA ASN A 65 7.25 -2.19 4.77
C ASN A 65 6.86 -0.92 5.55
N LEU A 66 6.02 -0.06 4.97
CA LEU A 66 5.47 1.12 5.65
C LEU A 66 4.68 0.71 6.89
N LEU A 67 3.75 -0.24 6.74
CA LEU A 67 2.96 -0.76 7.84
C LEU A 67 3.83 -1.46 8.87
N LEU A 68 5.03 -1.96 8.56
CA LEU A 68 5.98 -2.50 9.54
C LEU A 68 6.93 -1.45 10.13
N GLY A 69 6.82 -0.18 9.72
CA GLY A 69 7.72 0.89 10.17
C GLY A 69 9.16 0.68 9.69
N ARG A 70 9.31 -0.06 8.58
CA ARG A 70 10.60 -0.35 7.92
C ARG A 70 10.89 0.62 6.77
N ALA A 71 9.90 1.44 6.40
CA ALA A 71 10.03 2.54 5.46
C ALA A 71 9.40 3.79 6.11
N GLU A 72 10.01 4.96 5.88
CA GLU A 72 9.44 6.24 6.26
C GLU A 72 8.39 6.65 5.22
N ALA A 73 7.26 7.21 5.64
CA ALA A 73 6.39 7.92 4.72
C ALA A 73 7.16 9.17 4.26
N ALA A 74 7.65 9.16 3.02
CA ALA A 74 8.37 10.29 2.42
C ALA A 74 7.50 11.55 2.34
#